data_AF-A0A2V9HUE6-F1
#
_entry.id   AF-A0A2V9HUE6-F1
#
_cell.length_a   1.000
_cell.length_b   1.000
_cell.length_c   1.000
_cell.angle_alpha   90.00
_cell.angle_beta   90.00
_cell.angle_gamma   90.00
#
_symmetry.space_group_name_H-M   'P 1'
#
loop_
_entity.id
_entity.type
_entity.pdbx_description
1 polymer ?
#
loop_
_entity_poly.entity_id
_entity_poly.type
_entity_poly.pdbx_seq_one_letter_code
_entity_poly.pdbx_strand_id
1 'polypeptide(L)' 'WGVALDACRICGAEGYRQDGQNVICRHCASAIYIPSIGDQGGCNPIGVPAHLDGGDLVIDISALTKAAKEIPQ' A
#
# COMPACT_ATOMS: atom_id res chain seq x y z
N TRP A 1 -8.84 0.42 9.08
CA TRP A 1 -7.57 1.13 8.85
C TRP A 1 -6.64 0.15 8.15
N GLY A 2 -5.96 0.55 7.08
CA GLY A 2 -5.09 -0.34 6.29
C GLY A 2 -3.64 0.12 6.38
N VAL A 3 -2.72 -0.84 6.47
CA VAL A 3 -1.28 -0.60 6.31
C VAL A 3 -0.89 -1.17 4.95
N ALA A 4 -0.15 -0.39 4.17
CA ALA A 4 0.27 -0.79 2.84
C ALA A 4 1.62 -0.15 2.49
N LEU A 5 2.30 -0.71 1.50
CA LEU A 5 3.51 -0.15 0.93
C LEU A 5 3.20 1.07 0.07
N ASP A 6 4.16 1.99 -0.05
CA ASP A 6 4.15 3.07 -1.04
C ASP A 6 4.53 2.51 -2.44
N ALA A 7 3.92 1.39 -2.82
CA ALA A 7 4.18 0.65 -4.04
C ALA A 7 2.97 -0.18 -4.48
N CYS A 8 2.88 -0.45 -5.78
CA CYS A 8 1.80 -1.24 -6.36
C CYS A 8 2.34 -2.37 -7.24
N ARG A 9 1.51 -3.40 -7.44
CA ARG A 9 1.88 -4.62 -8.20
C ARG A 9 2.02 -4.39 -9.72
N ILE A 10 1.75 -3.18 -10.20
CA ILE A 10 1.71 -2.85 -11.63
C ILE A 10 2.80 -1.83 -11.99
N CYS A 11 2.87 -0.73 -11.24
CA CYS A 11 3.75 0.40 -11.51
C CYS A 11 5.04 0.41 -10.67
N GLY A 12 5.18 -0.48 -9.69
CA GLY A 12 6.37 -0.48 -8.82
C GLY A 12 6.29 0.51 -7.67
N ALA A 13 7.46 0.91 -7.16
CA ALA A 13 7.65 1.79 -6.00
C ALA A 13 7.70 3.29 -6.37
N GLU A 14 6.85 3.70 -7.31
CA GLU A 14 6.71 5.09 -7.77
C GLU A 14 5.96 5.97 -6.74
N GLY A 15 5.27 5.32 -5.81
CA GLY A 15 4.58 5.94 -4.70
C GLY A 15 3.25 6.63 -5.04
N TYR A 16 2.71 7.31 -4.03
CA TYR A 16 1.38 7.91 -4.09
C TYR A 16 1.33 9.35 -3.57
N ARG A 17 0.27 10.07 -3.92
CA ARG A 17 -0.11 11.36 -3.31
C ARG A 17 -1.57 11.32 -2.88
N GLN A 18 -1.92 11.96 -1.78
CA GLN A 18 -3.32 12.13 -1.41
C GLN A 18 -3.95 13.30 -2.17
N ASP A 19 -5.18 13.11 -2.65
CA ASP A 19 -5.99 14.12 -3.32
C ASP A 19 -7.45 14.00 -2.83
N GLY A 20 -7.79 14.84 -1.83
CA GLY A 20 -9.07 14.79 -1.15
C GLY A 20 -9.34 13.43 -0.51
N GLN A 21 -10.37 12.74 -1.01
CA GLN A 21 -10.83 11.43 -0.51
C GLN A 21 -10.19 10.24 -1.24
N ASN A 22 -9.26 10.51 -2.14
CA ASN A 22 -8.54 9.48 -2.88
C ASN A 22 -7.04 9.56 -2.65
N VAL A 23 -6.38 8.44 -2.90
CA VAL A 23 -4.95 8.37 -3.09
C VAL A 23 -4.68 8.18 -4.58
N ILE A 24 -3.74 8.92 -5.14
CA ILE A 24 -3.43 8.94 -6.57
C ILE A 24 -2.05 8.32 -6.80
N CYS A 25 -1.97 7.31 -7.67
CA CYS A 25 -0.69 6.73 -8.08
C CYS A 25 0.13 7.77 -8.85
N ARG A 26 1.39 7.99 -8.47
CA ARG A 26 2.25 8.99 -9.11
C ARG A 26 2.65 8.60 -10.54
N HIS A 27 2.64 7.32 -10.86
CA HIS A 27 3.01 6.82 -12.18
C HIS A 27 1.86 6.89 -13.19
N CYS A 28 0.71 6.28 -12.89
CA CYS A 28 -0.40 6.12 -13.85
C CYS A 28 -1.60 7.04 -13.59
N ALA A 29 -1.56 7.89 -12.56
CA ALA A 29 -2.63 8.80 -12.15
C ALA A 29 -3.96 8.12 -11.75
N SER A 30 -3.97 6.79 -11.54
CA SER A 30 -5.16 6.09 -11.06
C SER A 30 -5.59 6.60 -9.68
N ALA A 31 -6.88 6.89 -9.53
CA ALA A 31 -7.48 7.29 -8.27
C ALA A 31 -7.93 6.05 -7.48
N ILE A 32 -7.48 5.95 -6.24
CA ILE A 32 -7.73 4.83 -5.34
C ILE A 32 -8.58 5.31 -4.17
N TYR A 33 -9.69 4.62 -3.94
CA TYR A 33 -10.60 4.88 -2.83
C TYR A 33 -9.94 4.46 -1.51
N ILE A 34 -9.80 5.39 -0.56
CA ILE A 34 -9.02 5.15 0.67
C ILE A 34 -9.45 3.88 1.44
N PRO A 35 -10.75 3.59 1.61
CA PRO A 35 -11.18 2.37 2.28
C PRO A 35 -10.77 1.06 1.61
N SER A 36 -10.41 1.06 0.33
CA SER A 36 -9.92 -0.15 -0.35
C SER A 36 -8.41 -0.36 -0.22
N ILE A 37 -7.66 0.57 0.38
CA ILE A 37 -6.19 0.47 0.46
C ILE A 37 -5.76 -0.85 1.11
N GLY A 38 -4.94 -1.62 0.39
CA GLY A 38 -4.47 -2.94 0.79
C GLY A 38 -5.19 -4.11 0.11
N ASP A 39 -6.35 -3.87 -0.48
CA ASP A 39 -7.05 -4.84 -1.32
C ASP A 39 -6.29 -5.11 -2.62
N GLN A 40 -6.61 -6.23 -3.27
CA GLN A 40 -6.06 -6.53 -4.58
C GLN A 40 -6.80 -5.76 -5.68
N GLY A 41 -6.07 -5.36 -6.73
CA GLY A 41 -6.63 -4.81 -7.96
C GLY A 41 -6.00 -3.47 -8.36
N GLY A 42 -5.70 -3.31 -9.65
CA GLY A 42 -5.17 -2.07 -10.20
C GLY A 42 -3.90 -1.57 -9.47
N CYS A 43 -3.79 -0.25 -9.36
CA CYS A 43 -2.71 0.41 -8.62
C CYS A 43 -3.00 0.59 -7.13
N ASN A 44 -3.86 -0.26 -6.55
CA ASN A 44 -4.08 -0.26 -5.12
C ASN A 44 -2.78 -0.63 -4.38
N PRO A 45 -2.37 0.14 -3.34
CA PRO A 45 -1.17 -0.15 -2.56
C PRO A 45 -1.10 -1.60 -2.05
N ILE A 46 0.10 -2.19 -2.06
CA ILE A 46 0.31 -3.56 -1.56
C ILE A 46 0.10 -3.59 -0.04
N GLY A 47 -0.95 -4.24 0.43
CA GLY A 47 -1.26 -4.36 1.86
C GLY A 47 -0.20 -5.12 2.65
N VAL A 48 0.02 -4.70 3.91
CA VAL A 48 0.93 -5.34 4.85
C VAL A 48 0.17 -5.68 6.14
N PRO A 49 0.15 -6.96 6.57
CA PRO A 49 -0.39 -7.33 7.86
C PRO A 49 0.29 -6.56 8.99
N ALA A 50 -0.52 -5.99 9.87
CA ALA A 50 -0.08 -5.25 11.04
C ALA A 50 -1.08 -5.44 12.18
N HIS A 51 -0.63 -5.22 13.40
CA HIS A 51 -1.49 -5.18 14.58
C HIS A 51 -1.15 -3.98 15.45
N LEU A 52 -2.04 -3.65 16.38
CA LEU A 52 -1.78 -2.65 17.40
C LEU A 52 -1.33 -3.35 18.67
N ASP A 53 -0.23 -2.89 19.24
CA ASP A 53 0.25 -3.31 20.56
C ASP A 53 0.63 -2.06 21.37
N GLY A 54 0.01 -1.86 22.53
CA GLY A 54 0.32 -0.72 23.39
C GLY A 54 0.13 0.68 22.78
N GLY A 55 -0.58 0.80 21.64
CA GLY A 55 -0.70 2.06 20.88
C GLY A 55 0.31 2.19 19.74
N ASP A 56 1.26 1.28 19.65
CA ASP A 56 2.20 1.17 18.53
C ASP A 56 1.60 0.32 17.40
N LEU A 57 1.93 0.69 16.17
CA LEU A 57 1.64 -0.10 14.99
C LEU A 57 2.80 -1.08 14.76
N VAL A 58 2.55 -2.36 14.96
CA VAL A 58 3.57 -3.41 14.85
C VAL A 58 3.41 -4.15 13.52
N ILE A 59 4.54 -4.27 12.81
CA ILE A 59 4.64 -4.97 11.53
C ILE A 59 5.75 -6.02 11.65
N ASP A 60 5.42 -7.27 11.34
CA ASP A 60 6.44 -8.32 11.27
C ASP A 60 7.40 -8.08 10.10
N ILE A 61 8.70 -8.15 10.37
CA ILE A 61 9.74 -8.00 9.33
C ILE A 61 9.54 -9.03 8.20
N SER A 62 9.08 -10.24 8.55
CA SER A 62 8.79 -11.29 7.56
C SER A 62 7.61 -10.93 6.66
N ALA A 63 6.55 -10.31 7.21
CA ALA A 63 5.40 -9.84 6.45
C ALA A 63 5.79 -8.67 5.52
N LEU A 64 6.59 -7.71 6.04
CA LEU A 64 7.12 -6.61 5.25
C LEU A 64 8.00 -7.11 4.08
N THR A 65 8.91 -8.05 4.37
CA THR A 65 9.79 -8.64 3.35
C THR A 65 9.00 -9.43 2.31
N LYS A 66 7.92 -10.10 2.70
CA LYS A 66 7.04 -10.82 1.78
C LYS A 66 6.31 -9.84 0.85
N ALA A 67 5.72 -8.78 1.39
CA ALA A 67 5.02 -7.77 0.61
C ALA A 67 5.96 -7.05 -0.38
N ALA A 68 7.20 -6.76 0.02
CA ALA A 68 8.20 -6.12 -0.83
C ALA A 68 8.53 -6.93 -2.10
N LYS A 69 8.38 -8.26 -2.07
CA LYS A 69 8.59 -9.13 -3.25
C LYS A 69 7.47 -9.03 -4.29
N GLU A 70 6.35 -8.40 -3.94
CA GLU A 70 5.22 -8.19 -4.86
C GLU A 70 5.40 -6.92 -5.70
N ILE A 71 6.44 -6.13 -5.42
CA ILE A 71 6.79 -4.94 -6.20
C ILE A 71 7.48 -5.38 -7.50
N PRO A 72 6.96 -4.98 -8.68
CA PRO A 72 7.65 -5.19 -9.96
C PRO A 72 9.07 -4.63 -9.95
N GLN A 73 10.01 -5.38 -10.54
CA GLN A 73 11.40 -4.94 -10.72
C GLN A 73 11.53 -3.95 -11.88
#